data_AF-A0A9E2PXE8-F1
#
_entry.id   AF-A0A9E2PXE8-F1
#
_cell.length_a   1.000
_cell.length_b   1.000
_cell.length_c   1.000
_cell.angle_alpha   90.00
_cell.angle_beta   90.00
_cell.angle_gamma   90.00
#
_symmetry.space_group_name_H-M   'P 1'
#
loop_
_entity.id
_entity.type
_entity.pdbx_description
1 polymer ?
#
loop_
_entity_poly.entity_id
_entity_poly.type
_entity_poly.pdbx_seq_one_letter_code
_entity_poly.pdbx_strand_id
1 'polypeptide(L)' 'MPLTNECLKKTLELADLMLQVADAGDAARQDVGCGVLYGVLRDSAYRIKKLAEAEREAHINKGGWENFG' A
#
# COMPACT_ATOMS: atom_id res chain seq x y z
N MET A 1 7.42 -6.60 -17.92
CA MET A 1 7.10 -6.93 -16.52
C MET A 1 5.81 -7.77 -16.51
N PRO A 2 5.74 -8.91 -15.79
CA PRO A 2 4.49 -9.67 -15.64
C PRO A 2 3.35 -8.80 -15.10
N LEU A 3 2.12 -9.02 -15.59
CA LEU A 3 0.92 -8.28 -15.15
C LEU A 3 0.75 -8.32 -13.62
N THR A 4 1.16 -9.43 -12.98
CA THR A 4 1.15 -9.59 -11.53
C THR A 4 2.09 -8.61 -10.81
N ASN A 5 3.28 -8.34 -11.35
CA ASN A 5 4.21 -7.36 -10.78
C ASN A 5 3.69 -5.94 -10.96
N GLU A 6 3.03 -5.64 -12.08
CA GLU A 6 2.38 -4.33 -12.30
C GLU A 6 1.22 -4.12 -11.31
N CYS A 7 0.41 -5.15 -11.07
CA CYS A 7 -0.62 -5.11 -10.03
C CYS A 7 0.00 -4.88 -8.64
N LEU A 8 1.07 -5.58 -8.29
CA LEU A 8 1.77 -5.37 -7.01
C LEU A 8 2.32 -3.95 -6.87
N LYS A 9 2.92 -3.40 -7.94
CA LYS A 9 3.40 -2.03 -7.96
C LYS A 9 2.25 -1.03 -7.71
N LYS A 10 1.13 -1.19 -8.41
CA LYS A 10 -0.07 -0.36 -8.21
C LYS A 10 -0.65 -0.51 -6.79
N THR A 11 -0.59 -1.70 -6.21
CA THR A 11 -1.01 -1.93 -4.82
C THR A 11 -0.13 -1.20 -3.82
N LEU A 12 1.20 -1.19 -4.03
CA LEU A 12 2.14 -0.42 -3.21
C LEU A 12 1.90 1.08 -3.33
N GLU A 13 1.74 1.58 -4.57
CA GLU A 13 1.41 2.99 -4.84
C GLU A 13 0.08 3.40 -4.17
N LEU A 14 -0.93 2.52 -4.21
CA LEU A 14 -2.21 2.75 -3.53
C LEU A 14 -2.03 2.81 -2.02
N ALA A 15 -1.26 1.90 -1.43
CA ALA A 15 -0.99 1.93 0.01
C ALA A 15 -0.26 3.22 0.43
N ASP A 16 0.69 3.70 -0.36
CA ASP A 16 1.35 4.98 -0.11
C ASP A 16 0.39 6.17 -0.20
N LEU A 17 -0.53 6.15 -1.18
CA LEU A 17 -1.59 7.17 -1.26
C LEU A 17 -2.54 7.10 -0.06
N MET A 18 -2.91 5.90 0.40
CA MET A 18 -3.75 5.74 1.59
C MET A 18 -3.08 6.35 2.84
N LEU A 19 -1.77 6.18 3.01
CA LEU A 19 -1.02 6.80 4.10
C LEU A 19 -1.05 8.33 4.02
N GLN A 20 -0.81 8.89 2.83
CA GLN A 20 -0.87 10.35 2.62
C GLN A 20 -2.25 10.92 2.94
N VAL A 21 -3.32 10.24 2.49
CA VAL A 21 -4.70 10.65 2.78
C VAL A 21 -5.03 10.51 4.26
N ALA A 22 -4.56 9.45 4.92
CA ALA A 22 -4.77 9.25 6.35
C ALA A 22 -4.11 10.36 7.17
N ASP A 23 -2.89 10.76 6.83
CA ASP A 23 -2.17 11.81 7.55
C ASP A 23 -2.79 13.20 7.31
N ALA A 24 -3.14 13.52 6.07
CA ALA A 24 -3.85 14.76 5.76
C ALA A 24 -5.23 14.81 6.43
N GLY A 25 -5.95 13.68 6.42
CA GLY A 25 -7.27 13.56 7.00
C GLY A 25 -7.28 13.65 8.52
N ASP A 26 -6.33 13.01 9.20
CA ASP A 26 -6.18 13.09 10.66
C ASP A 26 -5.78 14.51 11.10
N ALA A 27 -4.94 15.20 10.32
CA ALA A 27 -4.60 16.61 10.54
C ALA A 27 -5.80 17.55 10.34
N ALA A 28 -6.70 17.24 9.38
CA ALA A 28 -7.87 18.04 9.06
C ALA A 28 -9.15 17.62 9.82
N ARG A 29 -9.06 16.65 10.75
CA ARG A 29 -10.24 16.03 11.38
C ARG A 29 -11.11 17.06 12.11
N GLN A 30 -12.42 16.96 11.91
CA GLN A 30 -13.41 17.85 12.54
C GLN A 30 -14.12 17.20 13.72
N ASP A 31 -14.15 15.88 13.76
CA ASP A 31 -14.77 15.10 14.82
C ASP A 31 -14.06 13.77 15.07
N VAL A 32 -14.59 13.00 16.02
CA VAL A 32 -14.11 11.66 16.37
C VAL A 32 -14.30 10.67 15.21
N GLY A 33 -15.36 10.83 14.41
CA GLY A 33 -15.64 9.97 13.26
C GLY A 33 -14.55 10.06 12.19
N CYS A 34 -14.09 11.27 11.86
CA CYS A 34 -12.94 11.48 10.99
C CYS A 34 -11.68 10.80 11.56
N GLY A 35 -11.42 10.93 12.87
CA GLY A 35 -10.29 10.28 13.52
C GLY A 35 -10.32 8.75 13.38
N VAL A 36 -11.50 8.13 13.58
CA VAL A 36 -11.67 6.69 13.40
C VAL A 36 -11.44 6.29 11.93
N LEU A 37 -12.04 7.02 10.98
CA LEU A 37 -11.90 6.72 9.55
C LEU A 37 -10.44 6.76 9.09
N TYR A 38 -9.71 7.83 9.42
CA TYR A 38 -8.33 7.99 8.99
C TYR A 38 -7.37 7.08 9.76
N GLY A 39 -7.68 6.72 11.01
CA GLY A 39 -6.98 5.65 11.74
C GLY A 39 -7.12 4.30 11.04
N VAL A 40 -8.34 3.89 10.68
CA VAL A 40 -8.60 2.64 9.95
C VAL A 40 -7.91 2.64 8.58
N LEU A 41 -7.94 3.77 7.87
CA LEU A 41 -7.26 3.92 6.58
C LEU A 41 -5.75 3.70 6.72
N ARG A 42 -5.13 4.30 7.74
CA ARG A 42 -3.70 4.18 8.05
C ARG A 42 -3.31 2.72 8.35
N ASP A 43 -4.04 2.07 9.25
CA ASP A 43 -3.78 0.68 9.64
C ASP A 43 -3.93 -0.29 8.44
N SER A 44 -4.96 -0.08 7.63
CA SER A 44 -5.18 -0.86 6.41
C SER A 44 -4.05 -0.67 5.41
N ALA A 45 -3.58 0.57 5.23
CA ALA A 45 -2.47 0.88 4.33
C ALA A 45 -1.18 0.16 4.75
N TYR A 46 -0.82 0.19 6.04
CA TYR A 46 0.35 -0.54 6.53
C TYR A 46 0.22 -2.05 6.33
N ARG A 47 -0.95 -2.63 6.59
CA ARG A 47 -1.19 -4.06 6.39
C ARG A 47 -1.07 -4.45 4.91
N ILE A 48 -1.66 -3.67 4.01
CA ILE A 48 -1.59 -3.90 2.56
C ILE A 48 -0.14 -3.76 2.08
N LYS A 49 0.56 -2.69 2.47
CA LYS A 49 1.94 -2.44 2.07
C LYS A 49 2.85 -3.60 2.46
N LYS A 50 2.77 -4.06 3.72
CA LYS A 50 3.54 -5.21 4.21
C LYS A 50 3.28 -6.48 3.41
N LEU A 51 2.02 -6.78 3.09
CA LEU A 51 1.66 -7.96 2.30
C LEU A 51 2.18 -7.86 0.85
N ALA A 52 2.04 -6.70 0.22
CA ALA A 52 2.50 -6.46 -1.15
C ALA A 52 4.04 -6.47 -1.25
N GLU A 53 4.75 -5.94 -0.25
CA GLU A 53 6.22 -6.01 -0.16
C GLU A 53 6.69 -7.46 -0.02
N ALA A 54 6.05 -8.26 0.82
CA ALA A 54 6.38 -9.68 0.98
C ALA A 54 6.15 -10.48 -0.33
N GLU A 55 5.06 -10.19 -1.06
CA GLU A 55 4.80 -10.86 -2.35
C GLU A 55 5.81 -10.42 -3.43
N ARG A 56 6.18 -9.12 -3.45
CA ARG A 56 7.27 -8.63 -4.30
C ARG A 56 8.58 -9.35 -4.01
N GLU A 57 8.96 -9.50 -2.75
CA GLU A 57 10.17 -10.24 -2.37
C GLU A 57 10.09 -11.70 -2.80
N ALA A 58 8.92 -12.34 -2.65
CA ALA A 58 8.70 -13.69 -3.15
C ALA A 58 8.86 -13.79 -4.67
N HIS A 59 8.39 -12.80 -5.43
CA HIS A 59 8.58 -12.73 -6.87
C HIS A 59 10.04 -12.50 -7.27
N ILE A 60 10.79 -11.66 -6.54
CA ILE A 60 12.23 -11.45 -6.74
C ILE A 60 12.98 -12.76 -6.51
N ASN A 61 12.73 -13.43 -5.38
CA ASN A 61 13.40 -14.68 -5.02
C ASN A 61 13.11 -15.83 -5.99
N LYS A 62 11.94 -15.82 -6.64
CA LYS A 62 11.55 -16.79 -7.68
C LYS A 62 12.08 -16.42 -9.08
N GLY A 63 12.81 -15.30 -9.23
CA GLY A 63 13.28 -14.81 -10.53
C GLY A 63 12.17 -14.21 -11.42
N GLY A 64 10.97 -13.98 -10.87
CA GLY A 64 9.82 -13.43 -11.58
C GLY A 64 9.76 -11.90 -11.62
N TRP A 65 10.66 -11.20 -10.91
CA TRP A 65 10.65 -9.73 -10.84
C TRP A 65 11.29 -9.06 -12.07
N GLU A 66 12.36 -9.65 -12.62
CA GLU A 66 13.20 -9.06 -13.70
C GLU A 66 13.54 -10.02 -14.86
N ASN A 67 12.75 -11.06 -15.13
CA ASN A 67 12.86 -11.72 -16.44
C ASN A 67 12.08 -10.93 -17.49
N PHE A 68 12.63 -9.80 -17.92
CA PHE A 68 12.68 -9.22 -19.27
C PHE A 68 13.38 -7.87 -19.10
N GLY A 69 14.65 -7.82 -19.52
CA GLY A 69 15.49 -6.63 -19.54
C GLY A 69 15.03 -5.56 -20.53
#